data_AF-A0A7T6ZBH4-F1
#
_entry.id   AF-A0A7T6ZBH4-F1
#
_cell.length_a   1.000
_cell.length_b   1.000
_cell.length_c   1.000
_cell.angle_alpha   90.00
_cell.angle_beta   90.00
_cell.angle_gamma   90.00
#
_symmetry.space_group_name_H-M   'P 1'
#
loop_
_entity.id
_entity.type
_entity.pdbx_description
1 polymer ?
#
loop_
_entity_poly.entity_id
_entity_poly.type
_entity_poly.pdbx_seq_one_letter_code
_entity_poly.pdbx_strand_id
1 'polypeptide(L)'
;MAIIPQMSLFSWEDLADLGDLERLRLVLDYLPDEALMRTLEKKRYKGRNEYPVRAMWNTMLAGVVFEHTSIESLRRELSRNGQLRELCGLTVIVPPAYVYTRFLKKLRAHESKVEAIFETMVEQLSELLPDFGKALAIDGKAVDSFAKGKHKDEDPDGRRDTDADYGKKEYKGKHKDGTIWNKVIKWFGYKIHLIVDAAYELPVAYSVTKASVPDINAGHDMINELEKERPWLLGQAETLAGDRGYDDTKMLERLWDDHQTKPVIDIRDMWKDGEDTRQLMDIENVTHDYKGTVYCHCPMTGKEREMANGGFEKDRATLKKRCPAKQYGITCEGQAECPIAQGIRIPLKEDRRIFTPIDRASYTWAKAYVKRTAVERVNSRLDVSFGFEQHTTRGQKKMKMKTRLALCTMLAMALGHIQEGRPEKMRSLVS
;
A
#
# COMPACT_ATOMS: atom_id res chain seq x y z
N MET A 1 40.35 -0.02 -50.12
CA MET A 1 40.22 -1.18 -49.20
C MET A 1 40.79 -0.77 -47.87
N ALA A 2 39.93 -0.44 -46.91
CA ALA A 2 40.37 -0.19 -45.53
C ALA A 2 40.37 -1.52 -44.80
N ILE A 3 41.57 -2.06 -44.57
CA ILE A 3 41.80 -3.20 -43.69
C ILE A 3 41.78 -2.63 -42.28
N ILE A 4 40.79 -3.02 -41.47
CA ILE A 4 40.77 -2.73 -40.03
C ILE A 4 41.41 -3.95 -39.34
N PRO A 5 42.62 -3.81 -38.76
CA PRO A 5 43.26 -4.89 -38.04
C PRO A 5 42.73 -4.96 -36.59
N GLN A 6 42.48 -6.17 -36.12
CA GLN A 6 42.11 -6.57 -34.75
C GLN A 6 40.63 -6.43 -34.35
N MET A 7 39.91 -7.56 -34.39
CA MET A 7 38.46 -7.69 -34.14
C MET A 7 38.06 -7.87 -32.66
N SER A 8 38.99 -7.95 -31.71
CA SER A 8 38.66 -7.77 -30.29
C SER A 8 39.89 -7.47 -29.44
N LEU A 9 39.76 -6.44 -28.62
CA LEU A 9 40.57 -6.11 -27.46
C LEU A 9 39.58 -5.45 -26.51
N PHE A 10 38.92 -6.28 -25.69
CA PHE A 10 37.79 -5.94 -24.82
C PHE A 10 36.55 -5.46 -25.59
N SER A 11 35.57 -6.35 -25.81
CA SER A 11 34.26 -5.90 -26.29
C SER A 11 33.59 -5.13 -25.14
N TRP A 12 33.21 -3.89 -25.42
CA TRP A 12 32.27 -3.10 -24.62
C TRP A 12 30.86 -3.74 -24.53
N GLU A 13 30.71 -4.98 -25.01
CA GLU A 13 29.46 -5.74 -25.13
C GLU A 13 29.05 -6.44 -23.82
N ASP A 14 29.92 -6.47 -22.80
CA ASP A 14 29.59 -7.05 -21.48
C ASP A 14 29.18 -6.00 -20.43
N LEU A 15 29.19 -4.70 -20.74
CA LEU A 15 29.07 -3.63 -19.75
C LEU A 15 28.14 -2.46 -20.12
N ALA A 16 27.33 -2.58 -21.17
CA ALA A 16 26.32 -1.58 -21.52
C ALA A 16 24.93 -2.23 -21.65
N ASP A 17 23.96 -1.76 -20.86
CA ASP A 17 22.51 -2.08 -20.88
C ASP A 17 22.04 -3.50 -20.46
N LEU A 18 22.78 -4.23 -19.61
CA LEU A 18 22.29 -5.47 -18.98
C LEU A 18 21.21 -5.23 -17.91
N GLY A 19 20.92 -3.99 -17.53
CA GLY A 19 20.12 -3.67 -16.35
C GLY A 19 18.74 -4.33 -16.34
N ASP A 20 17.97 -4.22 -17.43
CA ASP A 20 16.61 -4.77 -17.49
C ASP A 20 16.57 -6.30 -17.65
N LEU A 21 17.58 -6.85 -18.32
CA LEU A 21 17.76 -8.30 -18.42
C LEU A 21 18.18 -8.91 -17.07
N GLU A 22 19.01 -8.20 -16.28
CA GLU A 22 19.36 -8.58 -14.92
C GLU A 22 18.14 -8.50 -14.00
N ARG A 23 17.34 -7.42 -14.10
CA ARG A 23 16.06 -7.30 -13.37
C ARG A 23 15.12 -8.46 -13.72
N LEU A 24 15.00 -8.81 -15.00
CA LEU A 24 14.18 -9.94 -15.41
C LEU A 24 14.75 -11.26 -14.88
N ARG A 25 16.06 -11.49 -14.96
CA ARG A 25 16.71 -12.67 -14.38
C ARG A 25 16.38 -12.81 -12.90
N LEU A 26 16.51 -11.74 -12.11
CA LEU A 26 16.13 -11.74 -10.70
C LEU A 26 14.67 -12.18 -10.50
N VAL A 27 13.75 -11.64 -11.29
CA VAL A 27 12.34 -12.05 -11.20
C VAL A 27 12.18 -13.52 -11.56
N LEU A 28 12.81 -14.01 -12.63
CA LEU A 28 12.67 -15.41 -13.06
C LEU A 28 13.29 -16.40 -12.06
N ASP A 29 14.39 -16.03 -11.42
CA ASP A 29 15.11 -16.91 -10.49
C ASP A 29 14.42 -17.00 -9.11
N TYR A 30 13.81 -15.91 -8.65
CA TYR A 30 13.28 -15.80 -7.29
C TYR A 30 11.75 -15.82 -7.17
N LEU A 31 11.00 -15.80 -8.28
CA LEU A 31 9.54 -15.90 -8.24
C LEU A 31 9.08 -17.35 -7.97
N PRO A 32 8.32 -17.63 -6.90
CA PRO A 32 7.90 -18.99 -6.54
C PRO A 32 6.71 -19.50 -7.39
N ASP A 33 6.86 -19.54 -8.70
CA ASP A 33 5.78 -19.83 -9.66
C ASP A 33 5.63 -21.32 -10.07
N GLU A 34 6.48 -22.20 -9.55
CA GLU A 34 6.60 -23.59 -10.00
C GLU A 34 5.27 -24.36 -9.90
N ALA A 35 4.50 -24.14 -8.82
CA ALA A 35 3.20 -24.76 -8.62
C ALA A 35 2.18 -24.34 -9.70
N LEU A 36 2.20 -23.06 -10.11
CA LEU A 36 1.39 -22.53 -11.20
C LEU A 36 1.84 -23.15 -12.53
N MET A 37 3.15 -23.17 -12.80
CA MET A 37 3.71 -23.70 -14.05
C MET A 37 3.33 -25.17 -14.24
N ARG A 38 3.57 -26.03 -13.25
CA ARG A 38 3.19 -27.46 -13.29
C ARG A 38 1.70 -27.65 -13.55
N THR A 39 0.85 -26.81 -12.96
CA THR A 39 -0.61 -26.90 -13.14
C THR A 39 -0.99 -26.57 -14.58
N LEU A 40 -0.43 -25.52 -15.15
CA LEU A 40 -0.70 -25.09 -16.52
C LEU A 40 -0.14 -26.08 -17.55
N GLU A 41 1.05 -26.65 -17.30
CA GLU A 41 1.68 -27.68 -18.12
C GLU A 41 0.88 -28.99 -18.10
N LYS A 42 0.43 -29.44 -16.91
CA LYS A 42 -0.44 -30.62 -16.77
C LYS A 42 -1.75 -30.44 -17.56
N LYS A 43 -2.36 -29.25 -17.51
CA LYS A 43 -3.56 -28.92 -18.29
C LYS A 43 -3.31 -28.85 -19.80
N ARG A 44 -2.11 -28.46 -20.23
CA ARG A 44 -1.72 -28.51 -21.66
C ARG A 44 -1.64 -29.96 -22.14
N TYR A 45 -1.17 -30.87 -21.29
CA TYR A 45 -0.93 -32.28 -21.63
C TYR A 45 -0.10 -32.38 -22.94
N LYS A 46 -0.55 -33.18 -23.91
CA LYS A 46 0.07 -33.37 -25.24
C LYS A 46 -0.38 -32.37 -26.30
N GLY A 47 -1.03 -31.26 -25.93
CA GLY A 47 -1.44 -30.22 -26.88
C GLY A 47 -0.25 -29.50 -27.54
N ARG A 48 -0.51 -28.75 -28.62
CA ARG A 48 0.51 -27.95 -29.36
C ARG A 48 1.42 -27.18 -28.41
N ASN A 49 2.74 -27.35 -28.57
CA ASN A 49 3.77 -26.75 -27.71
C ASN A 49 4.64 -25.71 -28.43
N GLU A 50 4.10 -25.09 -29.47
CA GLU A 50 4.79 -24.05 -30.24
C GLU A 50 5.18 -22.85 -29.37
N TYR A 51 4.39 -22.56 -28.32
CA TYR A 51 4.70 -21.58 -27.29
C TYR A 51 4.64 -22.27 -25.92
N PRO A 52 5.79 -22.70 -25.36
CA PRO A 52 5.83 -23.35 -24.06
C PRO A 52 5.19 -22.50 -22.96
N VAL A 53 4.59 -23.16 -21.96
CA VAL A 53 3.89 -22.48 -20.86
C VAL A 53 4.81 -21.51 -20.12
N ARG A 54 6.02 -21.97 -19.76
CA ARG A 54 7.03 -21.15 -19.08
C ARG A 54 7.50 -19.99 -19.96
N ALA A 55 7.71 -20.22 -21.25
CA ALA A 55 8.06 -19.13 -22.16
C ALA A 55 6.98 -18.05 -22.25
N MET A 56 5.70 -18.45 -22.29
CA MET A 56 4.58 -17.51 -22.23
C MET A 56 4.48 -16.78 -20.90
N TRP A 57 4.84 -17.42 -19.79
CA TRP A 57 4.87 -16.80 -18.47
C TRP A 57 6.04 -15.81 -18.34
N ASN A 58 7.25 -16.21 -18.71
CA ASN A 58 8.45 -15.39 -18.65
C ASN A 58 8.32 -14.15 -19.54
N THR A 59 7.73 -14.28 -20.74
CA THR A 59 7.46 -13.11 -21.60
C THR A 59 6.41 -12.17 -21.01
N MET A 60 5.43 -12.67 -20.25
CA MET A 60 4.48 -11.81 -19.52
C MET A 60 5.17 -11.05 -18.40
N LEU A 61 6.07 -11.70 -17.64
CA LEU A 61 6.88 -11.05 -16.60
C LEU A 61 7.85 -10.03 -17.20
N ALA A 62 8.49 -10.36 -18.33
CA ALA A 62 9.29 -9.41 -19.11
C ALA A 62 8.47 -8.18 -19.50
N GLY A 63 7.21 -8.37 -19.92
CA GLY A 63 6.29 -7.27 -20.19
C GLY A 63 6.11 -6.30 -19.01
N VAL A 64 6.16 -6.81 -17.78
CA VAL A 64 6.06 -6.01 -16.56
C VAL A 64 7.39 -5.34 -16.22
N VAL A 65 8.51 -6.08 -16.27
CA VAL A 65 9.86 -5.58 -15.95
C VAL A 65 10.32 -4.49 -16.93
N PHE A 66 10.06 -4.68 -18.23
CA PHE A 66 10.39 -3.74 -19.30
C PHE A 66 9.30 -2.68 -19.51
N GLU A 67 8.32 -2.60 -18.59
CA GLU A 67 7.30 -1.54 -18.55
C GLU A 67 6.47 -1.41 -19.84
N HIS A 68 6.23 -2.52 -20.54
CA HIS A 68 5.47 -2.49 -21.79
C HIS A 68 3.99 -2.20 -21.55
N THR A 69 3.53 -1.05 -22.08
CA THR A 69 2.13 -0.59 -21.93
C THR A 69 1.09 -1.45 -22.65
N SER A 70 1.51 -2.31 -23.58
CA SER A 70 0.63 -3.22 -24.32
C SER A 70 1.36 -4.49 -24.80
N ILE A 71 0.57 -5.53 -25.10
CA ILE A 71 1.07 -6.78 -25.70
C ILE A 71 1.76 -6.51 -27.05
N GLU A 72 1.29 -5.55 -27.84
CA GLU A 72 1.95 -5.20 -29.11
C GLU A 72 3.32 -4.56 -28.90
N SER A 73 3.47 -3.73 -27.86
CA SER A 73 4.78 -3.17 -27.48
C SER A 73 5.75 -4.29 -27.08
N LEU A 74 5.33 -5.20 -26.20
CA LEU A 74 6.11 -6.38 -25.82
C LEU A 74 6.47 -7.26 -27.03
N ARG A 75 5.53 -7.50 -27.95
CA ARG A 75 5.80 -8.29 -29.16
C ARG A 75 6.83 -7.66 -30.07
N ARG A 76 6.83 -6.31 -30.21
CA ARG A 76 7.86 -5.60 -30.97
C ARG A 76 9.23 -5.74 -30.29
N GLU A 77 9.29 -5.63 -28.96
CA GLU A 77 10.52 -5.85 -28.19
C GLU A 77 11.05 -7.27 -28.39
N LEU A 78 10.20 -8.27 -28.17
CA LEU A 78 10.54 -9.67 -28.39
C LEU A 78 10.92 -9.96 -29.84
N SER A 79 10.51 -9.14 -30.82
CA SER A 79 10.93 -9.33 -32.22
C SER A 79 12.34 -8.81 -32.48
N ARG A 80 12.72 -7.69 -31.84
CA ARG A 80 14.04 -7.06 -32.01
C ARG A 80 15.12 -7.61 -31.07
N ASN A 81 14.74 -8.07 -29.88
CA ASN A 81 15.68 -8.45 -28.82
C ASN A 81 15.82 -9.98 -28.72
N GLY A 82 16.94 -10.51 -29.24
CA GLY A 82 17.25 -11.94 -29.21
C GLY A 82 17.56 -12.47 -27.81
N GLN A 83 18.31 -11.70 -27.01
CA GLN A 83 18.69 -12.05 -25.64
C GLN A 83 17.46 -12.16 -24.74
N LEU A 84 16.50 -11.23 -24.86
CA LEU A 84 15.25 -11.29 -24.12
C LEU A 84 14.46 -12.56 -24.45
N ARG A 85 14.39 -12.94 -25.73
CA ARG A 85 13.73 -14.18 -26.15
C ARG A 85 14.41 -15.39 -25.55
N GLU A 86 15.74 -15.44 -25.59
CA GLU A 86 16.54 -16.53 -25.02
C GLU A 86 16.31 -16.65 -23.51
N LEU A 87 16.38 -15.54 -22.78
CA LEU A 87 16.13 -15.49 -21.34
C LEU A 87 14.69 -15.94 -20.99
N CYS A 88 13.72 -15.60 -21.83
CA CYS A 88 12.35 -16.11 -21.69
C CYS A 88 12.18 -17.57 -22.13
N GLY A 89 13.17 -18.23 -22.74
CA GLY A 89 13.03 -19.58 -23.30
C GLY A 89 12.18 -19.65 -24.57
N LEU A 90 12.12 -18.56 -25.34
CA LEU A 90 11.35 -18.43 -26.58
C LEU A 90 12.25 -18.60 -27.82
N THR A 91 12.33 -19.80 -28.38
CA THR A 91 13.41 -20.18 -29.31
C THR A 91 13.14 -19.94 -30.80
N VAL A 92 11.89 -19.79 -31.25
CA VAL A 92 11.60 -19.84 -32.71
C VAL A 92 10.76 -18.67 -33.23
N ILE A 93 9.63 -18.32 -32.59
CA ILE A 93 8.69 -17.32 -33.12
C ILE A 93 8.08 -16.51 -31.98
N VAL A 94 7.96 -15.19 -32.19
CA VAL A 94 7.22 -14.30 -31.28
C VAL A 94 5.73 -14.64 -31.32
N PRO A 95 5.10 -15.00 -30.18
CA PRO A 95 3.69 -15.36 -30.16
C PRO A 95 2.81 -14.22 -30.70
N PRO A 96 1.80 -14.53 -31.54
CA PRO A 96 0.83 -13.53 -31.95
C PRO A 96 -0.06 -13.11 -30.77
N ALA A 97 -0.64 -11.90 -30.83
CA ALA A 97 -1.38 -11.26 -29.73
C ALA A 97 -2.51 -12.12 -29.12
N TYR A 98 -3.20 -12.90 -29.96
CA TYR A 98 -4.29 -13.76 -29.51
C TYR A 98 -3.81 -14.89 -28.59
N VAL A 99 -2.53 -15.31 -28.68
CA VAL A 99 -1.92 -16.31 -27.78
C VAL A 99 -1.79 -15.74 -26.38
N TYR A 100 -1.30 -14.51 -26.23
CA TYR A 100 -1.28 -13.80 -24.94
C TYR A 100 -2.68 -13.63 -24.35
N THR A 101 -3.66 -13.28 -25.18
CA THR A 101 -5.06 -13.17 -24.74
C THR A 101 -5.59 -14.49 -24.17
N ARG A 102 -5.29 -15.62 -24.84
CA ARG A 102 -5.65 -16.96 -24.36
C ARG A 102 -4.88 -17.35 -23.09
N PHE A 103 -3.61 -16.99 -23.01
CA PHE A 103 -2.78 -17.27 -21.83
C PHE A 103 -3.27 -16.51 -20.60
N LEU A 104 -3.57 -15.21 -20.73
CA LEU A 104 -4.18 -14.40 -19.68
C LEU A 104 -5.54 -14.95 -19.20
N LYS A 105 -6.33 -15.53 -20.11
CA LYS A 105 -7.57 -16.24 -19.72
C LYS A 105 -7.27 -17.46 -18.84
N LYS A 106 -6.22 -18.23 -19.16
CA LYS A 106 -5.78 -19.37 -18.34
C LYS A 106 -5.30 -18.93 -16.96
N LEU A 107 -4.49 -17.87 -16.89
CA LEU A 107 -4.01 -17.32 -15.61
C LEU A 107 -5.16 -16.88 -14.71
N ARG A 108 -6.17 -16.18 -15.25
CA ARG A 108 -7.37 -15.80 -14.49
C ARG A 108 -8.17 -17.00 -14.00
N ALA A 109 -8.21 -18.10 -14.73
CA ALA A 109 -8.84 -19.33 -14.26
C ALA A 109 -8.07 -20.04 -13.13
N HIS A 110 -6.86 -19.58 -12.80
CA HIS A 110 -5.99 -20.11 -11.75
C HIS A 110 -5.60 -19.00 -10.78
N GLU A 111 -6.49 -18.03 -10.58
CA GLU A 111 -6.23 -16.84 -9.78
C GLU A 111 -5.66 -17.15 -8.39
N SER A 112 -6.18 -18.17 -7.69
CA SER A 112 -5.67 -18.57 -6.38
C SER A 112 -4.22 -19.04 -6.39
N LYS A 113 -3.75 -19.64 -7.48
CA LYS A 113 -2.33 -20.03 -7.61
C LYS A 113 -1.43 -18.85 -7.91
N VAL A 114 -1.95 -17.82 -8.58
CA VAL A 114 -1.19 -16.58 -8.77
C VAL A 114 -1.16 -15.80 -7.45
N GLU A 115 -2.25 -15.80 -6.68
CA GLU A 115 -2.28 -15.22 -5.33
C GLU A 115 -1.24 -15.89 -4.43
N ALA A 116 -1.19 -17.22 -4.40
CA ALA A 116 -0.22 -17.96 -3.60
C ALA A 116 1.25 -17.57 -3.87
N ILE A 117 1.58 -17.12 -5.09
CA ILE A 117 2.92 -16.58 -5.41
C ILE A 117 3.20 -15.32 -4.59
N PHE A 118 2.25 -14.37 -4.56
CA PHE A 118 2.35 -13.15 -3.76
C PHE A 118 2.52 -13.48 -2.28
N GLU A 119 1.66 -14.37 -1.76
CA GLU A 119 1.64 -14.75 -0.34
C GLU A 119 2.96 -15.41 0.08
N THR A 120 3.48 -16.34 -0.74
CA THR A 120 4.75 -17.01 -0.49
C THR A 120 5.90 -16.01 -0.42
N MET A 121 5.92 -15.00 -1.28
CA MET A 121 6.99 -13.98 -1.23
C MET A 121 6.88 -13.07 0.00
N VAL A 122 5.66 -12.73 0.43
CA VAL A 122 5.45 -11.97 1.68
C VAL A 122 5.99 -12.75 2.88
N GLU A 123 5.77 -14.06 2.92
CA GLU A 123 6.32 -14.94 3.97
C GLU A 123 7.85 -15.07 3.89
N GLN A 124 8.42 -15.30 2.70
CA GLN A 124 9.87 -15.37 2.54
C GLN A 124 10.56 -14.07 2.93
N LEU A 125 9.96 -12.92 2.64
CA LEU A 125 10.50 -11.62 3.03
C LEU A 125 10.39 -11.39 4.54
N SER A 126 9.35 -11.88 5.22
CA SER A 126 9.25 -11.74 6.67
C SER A 126 10.28 -12.57 7.43
N GLU A 127 10.70 -13.71 6.86
CA GLU A 127 11.82 -14.51 7.40
C GLU A 127 13.17 -13.81 7.24
N LEU A 128 13.36 -13.07 6.14
CA LEU A 128 14.64 -12.42 5.81
C LEU A 128 14.79 -11.02 6.41
N LEU A 129 13.68 -10.32 6.70
CA LEU A 129 13.67 -8.92 7.11
C LEU A 129 13.10 -8.79 8.53
N PRO A 130 13.94 -8.47 9.54
CA PRO A 130 13.56 -8.58 10.96
C PRO A 130 12.46 -7.63 11.43
N ASP A 131 12.25 -6.51 10.72
CA ASP A 131 11.22 -5.52 11.06
C ASP A 131 10.00 -5.56 10.13
N PHE A 132 9.97 -6.52 9.21
CA PHE A 132 8.96 -6.59 8.17
C PHE A 132 7.59 -6.91 8.76
N GLY A 133 6.62 -6.04 8.49
CA GLY A 133 5.25 -6.17 8.97
C GLY A 133 5.01 -5.56 10.36
N LYS A 134 6.03 -5.03 11.04
CA LYS A 134 5.85 -4.38 12.36
C LYS A 134 5.17 -3.00 12.23
N ALA A 135 5.52 -2.23 11.22
CA ALA A 135 4.92 -0.93 10.95
C ALA A 135 4.19 -0.98 9.61
N LEU A 136 2.86 -0.95 9.63
CA LEU A 136 2.04 -1.02 8.44
C LEU A 136 1.52 0.37 8.04
N ALA A 137 1.31 0.57 6.74
CA ALA A 137 0.62 1.73 6.21
C ALA A 137 -0.45 1.30 5.19
N ILE A 138 -1.64 1.91 5.26
CA ILE A 138 -2.77 1.64 4.38
C ILE A 138 -3.15 2.90 3.57
N ASP A 139 -3.42 2.72 2.27
CA ASP A 139 -3.98 3.76 1.42
C ASP A 139 -4.70 3.18 0.19
N GLY A 140 -5.63 3.97 -0.32
CA GLY A 140 -6.43 3.68 -1.49
C GLY A 140 -6.04 4.59 -2.66
N LYS A 141 -5.71 3.98 -3.79
CA LYS A 141 -5.30 4.66 -5.01
C LYS A 141 -6.35 4.54 -6.12
N ALA A 142 -6.76 5.67 -6.67
CA ALA A 142 -7.58 5.73 -7.87
C ALA A 142 -6.79 5.26 -9.10
N VAL A 143 -7.43 4.43 -9.93
CA VAL A 143 -6.92 3.99 -11.23
C VAL A 143 -8.04 4.12 -12.25
N ASP A 144 -7.79 4.87 -13.32
CA ASP A 144 -8.73 5.05 -14.42
C ASP A 144 -8.96 3.74 -15.18
N SER A 145 -10.17 3.51 -15.66
CA SER A 145 -10.39 2.51 -16.70
C SER A 145 -9.87 3.03 -18.04
N PHE A 146 -9.43 2.15 -18.93
CA PHE A 146 -9.20 2.53 -20.32
C PHE A 146 -10.51 2.85 -21.08
N ALA A 147 -11.68 2.54 -20.52
CA ALA A 147 -12.95 3.02 -21.02
C ALA A 147 -13.21 4.46 -20.54
N LYS A 148 -13.81 5.30 -21.40
CA LYS A 148 -14.11 6.71 -21.08
C LYS A 148 -15.32 6.90 -20.17
N GLY A 149 -16.03 5.82 -19.84
CA GLY A 149 -17.28 5.84 -19.09
C GLY A 149 -18.10 4.58 -19.33
N LYS A 150 -19.25 4.49 -18.64
CA LYS A 150 -20.22 3.40 -18.81
C LYS A 150 -20.78 3.37 -20.23
N HIS A 151 -20.73 2.20 -20.86
CA HIS A 151 -21.37 1.96 -22.15
C HIS A 151 -22.86 1.62 -21.95
N LYS A 152 -23.73 1.98 -22.91
CA LYS A 152 -25.18 1.72 -22.82
C LYS A 152 -25.54 0.23 -22.88
N ASP A 153 -24.74 -0.51 -23.60
CA ASP A 153 -24.86 -1.96 -23.74
C ASP A 153 -23.85 -2.63 -22.79
N GLU A 154 -24.42 -3.33 -21.81
CA GLU A 154 -23.75 -3.97 -20.67
C GLU A 154 -23.39 -5.45 -20.96
N ASP A 155 -23.67 -5.96 -22.16
CA ASP A 155 -23.37 -7.36 -22.48
C ASP A 155 -21.85 -7.61 -22.43
N PRO A 156 -21.39 -8.64 -21.68
CA PRO A 156 -19.98 -8.89 -21.46
C PRO A 156 -19.32 -9.50 -22.70
N ASP A 157 -18.77 -8.66 -23.58
CA ASP A 157 -17.95 -9.06 -24.74
C ASP A 157 -16.45 -9.25 -24.42
N GLY A 158 -16.04 -8.90 -23.20
CA GLY A 158 -14.66 -8.93 -22.72
C GLY A 158 -13.75 -7.83 -23.27
N ARG A 159 -14.27 -6.93 -24.13
CA ARG A 159 -13.59 -5.77 -24.71
C ARG A 159 -14.01 -4.45 -24.07
N ARG A 160 -15.18 -4.43 -23.45
CA ARG A 160 -15.73 -3.29 -22.71
C ARG A 160 -15.41 -3.36 -21.22
N ASP A 161 -15.65 -2.24 -20.56
CA ASP A 161 -15.58 -2.12 -19.12
C ASP A 161 -17.00 -1.97 -18.56
N THR A 162 -17.60 -3.09 -18.15
CA THR A 162 -18.98 -3.15 -17.66
C THR A 162 -19.07 -3.14 -16.14
N ASP A 163 -17.94 -3.31 -15.43
CA ASP A 163 -17.87 -3.38 -13.98
C ASP A 163 -17.24 -2.13 -13.33
N ALA A 164 -16.53 -1.28 -14.08
CA ALA A 164 -16.09 0.04 -13.61
C ALA A 164 -17.26 0.99 -13.33
N ASP A 165 -17.03 1.90 -12.39
CA ASP A 165 -17.97 2.97 -12.05
C ASP A 165 -17.23 4.28 -11.70
N TYR A 166 -17.98 5.28 -11.25
CA TYR A 166 -17.43 6.59 -10.92
C TYR A 166 -17.04 6.69 -9.46
N GLY A 167 -15.80 7.10 -9.22
CA GLY A 167 -15.30 7.52 -7.92
C GLY A 167 -15.31 9.04 -7.78
N LYS A 168 -15.34 9.52 -6.55
CA LYS A 168 -15.24 10.94 -6.20
C LYS A 168 -14.39 11.10 -4.94
N LYS A 169 -13.37 11.95 -4.99
CA LYS A 169 -12.55 12.33 -3.82
C LYS A 169 -12.60 13.85 -3.67
N GLU A 170 -13.10 14.31 -2.52
CA GLU A 170 -13.15 15.74 -2.18
C GLU A 170 -11.98 16.09 -1.26
N TYR A 171 -11.19 17.07 -1.69
CA TYR A 171 -10.16 17.70 -0.88
C TYR A 171 -10.70 19.03 -0.42
N LYS A 172 -10.75 19.23 0.90
CA LYS A 172 -11.16 20.47 1.54
C LYS A 172 -10.04 20.91 2.46
N GLY A 173 -9.71 22.19 2.43
CA GLY A 173 -8.70 22.76 3.30
C GLY A 173 -8.95 24.24 3.53
N LYS A 174 -8.18 24.81 4.46
CA LYS A 174 -8.18 26.24 4.77
C LYS A 174 -6.83 26.82 4.33
N HIS A 175 -6.84 27.88 3.53
CA HIS A 175 -5.66 28.64 3.18
C HIS A 175 -5.11 29.38 4.42
N LYS A 176 -3.87 29.87 4.35
CA LYS A 176 -3.23 30.63 5.44
C LYS A 176 -3.98 31.92 5.78
N ASP A 177 -4.74 32.47 4.84
CA ASP A 177 -5.59 33.66 5.01
C ASP A 177 -7.00 33.33 5.57
N GLY A 178 -7.27 32.05 5.85
CA GLY A 178 -8.53 31.59 6.38
C GLY A 178 -9.59 31.20 5.35
N THR A 179 -9.34 31.41 4.05
CA THR A 179 -10.29 31.03 2.98
C THR A 179 -10.36 29.52 2.79
N ILE A 180 -11.56 28.98 2.57
CA ILE A 180 -11.78 27.54 2.40
C ILE A 180 -11.68 27.19 0.91
N TRP A 181 -10.85 26.21 0.57
CA TRP A 181 -10.82 25.64 -0.79
C TRP A 181 -11.43 24.25 -0.82
N ASN A 182 -12.06 23.93 -1.95
CA ASN A 182 -12.60 22.60 -2.22
C ASN A 182 -12.20 22.16 -3.63
N LYS A 183 -11.52 21.02 -3.74
CA LYS A 183 -11.18 20.37 -5.02
C LYS A 183 -11.88 19.02 -5.07
N VAL A 184 -12.73 18.84 -6.06
CA VAL A 184 -13.41 17.56 -6.31
C VAL A 184 -12.72 16.86 -7.47
N ILE A 185 -12.13 15.70 -7.22
CA ILE A 185 -11.62 14.81 -8.26
C ILE A 185 -12.67 13.73 -8.52
N LYS A 186 -13.02 13.51 -9.78
CA LYS A 186 -13.89 12.42 -10.23
C LYS A 186 -13.13 11.60 -11.27
N TRP A 187 -13.27 10.28 -11.22
CA TRP A 187 -12.66 9.37 -12.19
C TRP A 187 -13.60 8.20 -12.47
N PHE A 188 -13.43 7.55 -13.62
CA PHE A 188 -14.18 6.35 -13.98
C PHE A 188 -13.21 5.16 -14.00
N GLY A 189 -13.43 4.17 -13.16
CA GLY A 189 -12.51 3.04 -13.07
C GLY A 189 -12.62 2.29 -11.75
N TYR A 190 -11.47 2.14 -11.09
CA TYR A 190 -11.29 1.29 -9.92
C TYR A 190 -10.51 2.02 -8.83
N LYS A 191 -10.37 1.34 -7.69
CA LYS A 191 -9.37 1.65 -6.67
C LYS A 191 -8.52 0.43 -6.36
N ILE A 192 -7.21 0.65 -6.25
CA ILE A 192 -6.26 -0.30 -5.68
C ILE A 192 -6.05 0.11 -4.23
N HIS A 193 -6.32 -0.76 -3.28
CA HIS A 193 -6.04 -0.56 -1.87
C HIS A 193 -4.80 -1.37 -1.53
N LEU A 194 -3.86 -0.76 -0.80
CA LEU A 194 -2.62 -1.42 -0.39
C LEU A 194 -2.47 -1.34 1.12
N ILE A 195 -2.02 -2.43 1.73
CA ILE A 195 -1.31 -2.41 3.00
C ILE A 195 0.14 -2.74 2.68
N VAL A 196 1.06 -1.91 3.15
CA VAL A 196 2.50 -2.06 2.93
C VAL A 196 3.23 -2.12 4.26
N ASP A 197 4.35 -2.83 4.29
CA ASP A 197 5.37 -2.63 5.30
C ASP A 197 6.02 -1.25 5.09
N ALA A 198 6.04 -0.45 6.15
CA ALA A 198 6.48 0.93 6.10
C ALA A 198 8.00 1.11 6.35
N ALA A 199 8.71 0.06 6.76
CA ALA A 199 10.15 0.09 6.98
C ALA A 199 10.93 -0.15 5.67
N TYR A 200 10.55 -1.20 4.95
CA TYR A 200 11.17 -1.64 3.70
C TYR A 200 10.38 -1.19 2.46
N GLU A 201 9.16 -0.65 2.65
CA GLU A 201 8.29 -0.13 1.58
C GLU A 201 7.89 -1.21 0.58
N LEU A 202 7.44 -2.35 1.09
CA LEU A 202 7.05 -3.52 0.32
C LEU A 202 5.58 -3.86 0.58
N PRO A 203 4.81 -4.29 -0.44
CA PRO A 203 3.42 -4.64 -0.28
C PRO A 203 3.23 -5.92 0.54
N VAL A 204 2.27 -5.91 1.46
CA VAL A 204 1.92 -7.09 2.29
C VAL A 204 0.50 -7.57 2.08
N ALA A 205 -0.39 -6.69 1.62
CA ALA A 205 -1.73 -7.03 1.17
C ALA A 205 -2.24 -6.00 0.15
N TYR A 206 -3.18 -6.40 -0.69
CA TYR A 206 -3.83 -5.50 -1.63
C TYR A 206 -5.26 -5.94 -1.95
N SER A 207 -6.08 -5.01 -2.41
CA SER A 207 -7.39 -5.32 -3.01
C SER A 207 -7.66 -4.39 -4.19
N VAL A 208 -8.54 -4.82 -5.09
CA VAL A 208 -9.00 -3.99 -6.21
C VAL A 208 -10.51 -3.91 -6.19
N THR A 209 -11.05 -2.72 -5.94
CA THR A 209 -12.49 -2.45 -5.87
C THR A 209 -12.97 -1.57 -7.01
N LYS A 210 -14.28 -1.44 -7.18
CA LYS A 210 -14.85 -0.36 -7.98
C LYS A 210 -14.49 1.02 -7.39
N ALA A 211 -14.51 2.05 -8.22
CA ALA A 211 -14.13 3.40 -7.82
C ALA A 211 -15.05 4.00 -6.74
N SER A 212 -16.32 3.59 -6.73
CA SER A 212 -17.34 4.05 -5.77
C SER A 212 -17.18 3.48 -4.34
N VAL A 213 -16.48 2.35 -4.17
CA VAL A 213 -16.39 1.66 -2.87
C VAL A 213 -15.58 2.51 -1.88
N PRO A 214 -16.09 2.87 -0.69
CA PRO A 214 -15.34 3.66 0.30
C PRO A 214 -14.04 2.98 0.75
N ASP A 215 -12.99 3.78 1.02
CA ASP A 215 -11.69 3.27 1.45
C ASP A 215 -11.78 2.49 2.77
N ILE A 216 -12.61 2.96 3.70
CA ILE A 216 -12.86 2.29 4.98
C ILE A 216 -13.43 0.87 4.81
N ASN A 217 -14.32 0.65 3.84
CA ASN A 217 -14.91 -0.67 3.61
C ASN A 217 -13.85 -1.64 3.09
N ALA A 218 -13.05 -1.20 2.13
CA ALA A 218 -11.94 -1.99 1.61
C ALA A 218 -10.89 -2.26 2.69
N GLY A 219 -10.63 -1.30 3.58
CA GLY A 219 -9.77 -1.48 4.74
C GLY A 219 -10.26 -2.61 5.66
N HIS A 220 -11.55 -2.60 6.03
CA HIS A 220 -12.15 -3.67 6.85
C HIS A 220 -12.05 -5.04 6.16
N ASP A 221 -12.34 -5.10 4.87
CA ASP A 221 -12.23 -6.34 4.09
C ASP A 221 -10.80 -6.87 4.04
N MET A 222 -9.80 -5.99 3.89
CA MET A 222 -8.39 -6.38 3.88
C MET A 222 -7.91 -6.86 5.26
N ILE A 223 -8.35 -6.26 6.36
CA ILE A 223 -8.03 -6.76 7.71
C ILE A 223 -8.71 -8.12 7.95
N ASN A 224 -9.98 -8.30 7.53
CA ASN A 224 -10.66 -9.61 7.57
C ASN A 224 -9.86 -10.69 6.83
N GLU A 225 -9.38 -10.38 5.64
CA GLU A 225 -8.61 -11.31 4.81
C GLU A 225 -7.27 -11.64 5.47
N LEU A 226 -6.57 -10.64 6.03
CA LEU A 226 -5.34 -10.86 6.78
C LEU A 226 -5.54 -11.70 8.04
N GLU A 227 -6.59 -11.48 8.82
CA GLU A 227 -6.93 -12.33 9.97
C GLU A 227 -7.08 -13.81 9.58
N LYS A 228 -7.76 -14.05 8.46
CA LYS A 228 -8.09 -15.39 8.01
C LYS A 228 -6.90 -16.11 7.39
N GLU A 229 -6.16 -15.43 6.53
CA GLU A 229 -5.13 -16.07 5.69
C GLU A 229 -3.71 -15.87 6.24
N ARG A 230 -3.44 -14.76 6.95
CA ARG A 230 -2.10 -14.40 7.48
C ARG A 230 -2.17 -13.78 8.88
N PRO A 231 -2.75 -14.47 9.89
CA PRO A 231 -2.92 -13.93 11.24
C PRO A 231 -1.59 -13.55 11.90
N TRP A 232 -0.50 -14.21 11.52
CA TRP A 232 0.86 -13.89 12.00
C TRP A 232 1.25 -12.44 11.73
N LEU A 233 0.83 -11.86 10.59
CA LEU A 233 1.19 -10.50 10.21
C LEU A 233 0.51 -9.46 11.12
N LEU A 234 -0.77 -9.66 11.44
CA LEU A 234 -1.49 -8.79 12.38
C LEU A 234 -0.99 -8.98 13.81
N GLY A 235 -0.64 -10.22 14.19
CA GLY A 235 -0.13 -10.53 15.53
C GLY A 235 1.22 -9.88 15.87
N GLN A 236 2.02 -9.52 14.87
CA GLN A 236 3.29 -8.80 15.05
C GLN A 236 3.22 -7.30 14.73
N ALA A 237 2.12 -6.83 14.12
CA ALA A 237 2.00 -5.44 13.72
C ALA A 237 1.87 -4.54 14.95
N GLU A 238 2.84 -3.66 15.15
CA GLU A 238 2.86 -2.70 16.25
C GLU A 238 1.99 -1.48 15.95
N THR A 239 1.99 -1.03 14.70
CA THR A 239 1.25 0.16 14.25
C THR A 239 0.66 -0.03 12.86
N LEU A 240 -0.53 0.51 12.63
CA LEU A 240 -1.10 0.69 11.29
C LEU A 240 -1.44 2.16 11.08
N ALA A 241 -0.79 2.78 10.10
CA ALA A 241 -0.98 4.17 9.74
C ALA A 241 -1.91 4.34 8.53
N GLY A 242 -2.85 5.28 8.60
CA GLY A 242 -3.83 5.52 7.54
C GLY A 242 -4.24 6.99 7.45
N ASP A 243 -4.77 7.40 6.31
CA ASP A 243 -5.34 8.74 6.17
C ASP A 243 -6.71 8.86 6.87
N ARG A 244 -7.25 10.07 6.91
CA ARG A 244 -8.56 10.35 7.52
C ARG A 244 -9.73 9.58 6.90
N GLY A 245 -9.55 8.97 5.73
CA GLY A 245 -10.55 8.10 5.10
C GLY A 245 -10.77 6.81 5.86
N TYR A 246 -9.82 6.39 6.70
CA TYR A 246 -9.88 5.18 7.52
C TYR A 246 -10.29 5.44 8.99
N ASP A 247 -10.64 6.67 9.33
CA ASP A 247 -11.06 7.05 10.68
C ASP A 247 -12.46 6.55 10.99
N ASP A 248 -12.53 5.40 11.65
CA ASP A 248 -13.77 4.71 12.02
C ASP A 248 -13.60 4.02 13.36
N THR A 249 -14.57 4.19 14.26
CA THR A 249 -14.51 3.61 15.61
C THR A 249 -14.28 2.11 15.57
N LYS A 250 -14.99 1.38 14.70
CA LYS A 250 -14.88 -0.08 14.61
C LYS A 250 -13.49 -0.52 14.13
N MET A 251 -12.92 0.21 13.16
CA MET A 251 -11.55 -0.06 12.70
C MET A 251 -10.53 0.15 13.82
N LEU A 252 -10.62 1.27 14.55
CA LEU A 252 -9.69 1.59 15.63
C LEU A 252 -9.80 0.62 16.80
N GLU A 253 -11.03 0.23 17.16
CA GLU A 253 -11.30 -0.81 18.16
C GLU A 253 -10.71 -2.14 17.73
N ARG A 254 -11.01 -2.62 16.53
CA ARG A 254 -10.51 -3.89 16.02
C ARG A 254 -8.99 -3.96 16.03
N LEU A 255 -8.31 -2.93 15.51
CA LEU A 255 -6.84 -2.90 15.46
C LEU A 255 -6.24 -3.04 16.86
N TRP A 256 -6.77 -2.33 17.85
CA TRP A 256 -6.21 -2.35 19.18
C TRP A 256 -6.69 -3.55 20.03
N ASP A 257 -7.99 -3.76 20.11
CA ASP A 257 -8.60 -4.74 21.02
C ASP A 257 -8.34 -6.17 20.55
N ASP A 258 -8.45 -6.43 19.24
CA ASP A 258 -8.31 -7.79 18.68
C ASP A 258 -6.86 -8.12 18.31
N HIS A 259 -6.07 -7.13 17.86
CA HIS A 259 -4.72 -7.38 17.35
C HIS A 259 -3.60 -6.71 18.14
N GLN A 260 -3.90 -5.83 19.10
CA GLN A 260 -2.89 -5.04 19.81
C GLN A 260 -2.03 -4.17 18.87
N THR A 261 -2.51 -3.91 17.65
CA THR A 261 -1.92 -3.00 16.67
C THR A 261 -2.39 -1.59 16.97
N LYS A 262 -1.47 -0.65 17.20
CA LYS A 262 -1.83 0.72 17.57
C LYS A 262 -2.29 1.49 16.31
N PRO A 263 -3.53 1.99 16.26
CA PRO A 263 -4.00 2.77 15.12
C PRO A 263 -3.35 4.16 15.10
N VAL A 264 -2.73 4.50 13.97
CA VAL A 264 -2.13 5.81 13.69
C VAL A 264 -2.85 6.42 12.48
N ILE A 265 -4.14 6.63 12.66
CA ILE A 265 -5.05 7.07 11.61
C ILE A 265 -5.42 8.53 11.86
N ASP A 266 -5.23 9.41 10.87
CA ASP A 266 -5.60 10.82 10.99
C ASP A 266 -7.10 10.98 11.24
N ILE A 267 -7.53 12.00 11.98
CA ILE A 267 -8.93 12.11 12.43
C ILE A 267 -9.72 13.12 11.62
N ARG A 268 -10.99 12.79 11.35
CA ARG A 268 -11.96 13.71 10.76
C ARG A 268 -12.61 14.54 11.86
N ASP A 269 -12.57 15.85 11.67
CA ASP A 269 -13.39 16.76 12.46
C ASP A 269 -14.88 16.52 12.16
N MET A 270 -15.61 16.13 13.21
CA MET A 270 -17.06 15.84 13.16
C MET A 270 -17.86 16.80 14.04
N TRP A 271 -17.22 17.80 14.64
CA TRP A 271 -17.89 18.79 15.48
C TRP A 271 -18.60 19.81 14.58
N LYS A 272 -19.80 20.25 15.00
CA LYS A 272 -20.72 21.06 14.16
C LYS A 272 -21.25 22.30 14.87
N ASP A 273 -20.99 22.41 16.15
CA ASP A 273 -21.31 23.53 17.03
C ASP A 273 -20.38 24.73 16.80
N GLY A 274 -19.23 24.52 16.18
CA GLY A 274 -18.23 25.55 15.94
C GLY A 274 -17.32 25.79 17.15
N GLU A 275 -17.39 24.93 18.16
CA GLU A 275 -16.50 25.00 19.33
C GLU A 275 -15.13 24.39 19.01
N ASP A 276 -14.08 25.05 19.48
CA ASP A 276 -12.70 24.57 19.28
C ASP A 276 -12.31 23.48 20.31
N THR A 277 -12.95 23.48 21.48
CA THR A 277 -12.69 22.51 22.55
C THR A 277 -13.98 22.11 23.26
N ARG A 278 -13.99 20.92 23.86
CA ARG A 278 -15.09 20.41 24.69
C ARG A 278 -14.58 20.00 26.07
N GLN A 279 -15.44 20.08 27.07
CA GLN A 279 -15.13 19.55 28.40
C GLN A 279 -14.79 18.06 28.31
N LEU A 280 -13.73 17.65 29.01
CA LEU A 280 -13.28 16.26 29.05
C LEU A 280 -13.77 15.58 30.33
N MET A 281 -14.57 14.51 30.17
CA MET A 281 -15.22 13.82 31.30
C MET A 281 -16.00 14.81 32.20
N ASP A 282 -16.27 14.44 33.44
CA ASP A 282 -16.92 15.30 34.43
C ASP A 282 -15.91 16.23 35.15
N ILE A 283 -14.86 16.70 34.45
CA ILE A 283 -13.83 17.57 35.01
C ILE A 283 -13.97 18.99 34.47
N GLU A 284 -14.51 19.89 35.29
CA GLU A 284 -14.86 21.27 34.89
C GLU A 284 -13.68 22.07 34.32
N ASN A 285 -12.47 21.88 34.83
CA ASN A 285 -11.31 22.67 34.45
C ASN A 285 -10.42 21.98 33.39
N VAL A 286 -10.96 21.03 32.63
CA VAL A 286 -10.23 20.32 31.57
C VAL A 286 -11.06 20.27 30.29
N THR A 287 -10.45 20.66 29.18
CA THR A 287 -11.04 20.54 27.85
C THR A 287 -10.12 19.75 26.92
N HIS A 288 -10.64 19.32 25.78
CA HIS A 288 -9.85 18.75 24.70
C HIS A 288 -10.33 19.27 23.34
N ASP A 289 -9.45 19.25 22.34
CA ASP A 289 -9.84 19.47 20.95
C ASP A 289 -10.23 18.14 20.28
N TYR A 290 -10.75 18.21 19.05
CA TYR A 290 -11.11 17.02 18.28
C TYR A 290 -9.90 16.13 17.93
N LYS A 291 -8.67 16.65 18.00
CA LYS A 291 -7.45 15.88 17.76
C LYS A 291 -6.94 15.18 19.02
N GLY A 292 -7.54 15.40 20.18
CA GLY A 292 -7.13 14.78 21.44
C GLY A 292 -6.01 15.52 22.16
N THR A 293 -5.71 16.76 21.75
CA THR A 293 -4.92 17.69 22.57
C THR A 293 -5.76 18.04 23.79
N VAL A 294 -5.20 17.91 24.99
CA VAL A 294 -5.93 18.12 26.25
C VAL A 294 -5.37 19.35 26.93
N TYR A 295 -6.26 20.23 27.38
CA TYR A 295 -5.94 21.49 28.01
C TYR A 295 -6.45 21.50 29.44
N CYS A 296 -5.66 22.05 30.36
CA CYS A 296 -6.12 22.40 31.69
C CYS A 296 -6.33 23.90 31.82
N HIS A 297 -7.37 24.28 32.54
CA HIS A 297 -7.70 25.66 32.87
C HIS A 297 -7.34 25.91 34.33
N CYS A 298 -6.57 26.97 34.58
CA CYS A 298 -6.21 27.36 35.95
C CYS A 298 -7.48 27.74 36.72
N PRO A 299 -7.81 27.11 37.86
CA PRO A 299 -9.07 27.37 38.56
C PRO A 299 -9.19 28.82 39.07
N MET A 300 -8.07 29.51 39.29
CA MET A 300 -8.05 30.89 39.79
C MET A 300 -8.09 31.95 38.68
N THR A 301 -7.50 31.66 37.52
CA THR A 301 -7.26 32.69 36.46
C THR A 301 -7.93 32.37 35.13
N GLY A 302 -8.45 31.15 34.97
CA GLY A 302 -8.94 30.63 33.68
C GLY A 302 -7.85 30.40 32.64
N LYS A 303 -6.56 30.63 32.96
CA LYS A 303 -5.47 30.50 31.99
C LYS A 303 -5.32 29.07 31.50
N GLU A 304 -5.63 28.86 30.23
CA GLU A 304 -5.50 27.61 29.49
C GLU A 304 -4.02 27.22 29.29
N ARG A 305 -3.72 25.93 29.42
CA ARG A 305 -2.41 25.34 29.11
C ARG A 305 -2.59 23.92 28.58
N GLU A 306 -1.84 23.55 27.55
CA GLU A 306 -1.77 22.16 27.09
C GLU A 306 -1.17 21.26 28.20
N MET A 307 -1.83 20.14 28.47
CA MET A 307 -1.37 19.16 29.44
C MET A 307 -0.24 18.31 28.88
N ALA A 308 0.75 18.00 29.71
CA ALA A 308 1.89 17.21 29.28
C ALA A 308 1.54 15.73 29.10
N ASN A 309 2.03 15.11 28.03
CA ASN A 309 1.83 13.69 27.77
C ASN A 309 2.55 12.83 28.82
N GLY A 310 1.80 11.95 29.48
CA GLY A 310 2.28 11.08 30.56
C GLY A 310 2.48 9.62 30.17
N GLY A 311 2.13 9.25 28.93
CA GLY A 311 2.23 7.90 28.38
C GLY A 311 0.92 7.11 28.40
N PHE A 312 0.91 5.98 27.69
CA PHE A 312 -0.19 5.02 27.67
C PHE A 312 0.01 3.94 28.74
N GLU A 313 -0.97 3.76 29.62
CA GLU A 313 -0.99 2.72 30.65
C GLU A 313 -1.82 1.53 30.15
N LYS A 314 -1.15 0.51 29.57
CA LYS A 314 -1.78 -0.63 28.89
C LYS A 314 -2.79 -1.37 29.77
N ASP A 315 -2.42 -1.72 31.00
CA ASP A 315 -3.26 -2.51 31.92
C ASP A 315 -4.56 -1.81 32.30
N ARG A 316 -4.59 -0.47 32.22
CA ARG A 316 -5.76 0.35 32.53
C ARG A 316 -6.52 0.81 31.29
N ALA A 317 -5.95 0.60 30.11
CA ALA A 317 -6.41 1.20 28.85
C ALA A 317 -6.66 2.71 29.00
N THR A 318 -5.69 3.44 29.56
CA THR A 318 -5.79 4.89 29.79
C THR A 318 -4.59 5.65 29.27
N LEU A 319 -4.82 6.84 28.73
CA LEU A 319 -3.79 7.85 28.49
C LEU A 319 -3.60 8.69 29.74
N LYS A 320 -2.35 8.81 30.21
CA LYS A 320 -2.02 9.69 31.33
C LYS A 320 -1.68 11.07 30.80
N LYS A 321 -2.31 12.11 31.34
CA LYS A 321 -1.94 13.52 31.13
C LYS A 321 -1.45 14.10 32.45
N ARG A 322 -0.35 14.87 32.41
CA ARG A 322 0.30 15.44 33.60
C ARG A 322 0.09 16.94 33.66
N CYS A 323 0.03 17.46 34.89
CA CYS A 323 -0.04 18.90 35.10
C CYS A 323 1.19 19.60 34.50
N PRO A 324 1.02 20.58 33.58
CA PRO A 324 2.14 21.25 32.93
C PRO A 324 2.96 22.09 33.93
N ALA A 325 2.34 22.64 34.98
CA ALA A 325 3.04 23.36 36.05
C ALA A 325 4.09 22.49 36.74
N LYS A 326 3.75 21.25 37.07
CA LYS A 326 4.69 20.29 37.69
C LYS A 326 5.71 19.75 36.70
N GLN A 327 5.26 19.40 35.49
CA GLN A 327 6.12 18.72 34.52
C GLN A 327 7.16 19.66 33.90
N TYR A 328 6.80 20.93 33.70
CA TYR A 328 7.65 21.93 33.04
C TYR A 328 8.16 23.03 33.99
N GLY A 329 7.79 22.99 35.28
CA GLY A 329 8.20 24.00 36.27
C GLY A 329 7.54 25.36 36.06
N ILE A 330 6.36 25.40 35.44
CA ILE A 330 5.63 26.65 35.16
C ILE A 330 4.90 27.11 36.43
N THR A 331 4.96 28.40 36.75
CA THR A 331 4.17 28.97 37.85
C THR A 331 2.68 29.00 37.48
N CYS A 332 1.84 28.43 38.34
CA CYS A 332 0.39 28.43 38.20
C CYS A 332 -0.27 28.82 39.53
N GLU A 333 -0.96 29.96 39.53
CA GLU A 333 -1.56 30.56 40.73
C GLU A 333 -2.60 29.64 41.41
N GLY A 334 -3.37 28.89 40.61
CA GLY A 334 -4.36 27.94 41.13
C GLY A 334 -3.83 26.54 41.41
N GLN A 335 -2.51 26.30 41.37
CA GLN A 335 -1.95 24.95 41.46
C GLN A 335 -2.26 24.24 42.79
N ALA A 336 -2.31 24.98 43.90
CA ALA A 336 -2.56 24.43 45.22
C ALA A 336 -4.00 23.87 45.37
N GLU A 337 -4.96 24.52 44.73
CA GLU A 337 -6.39 24.17 44.79
C GLU A 337 -6.85 23.37 43.56
N CYS A 338 -5.93 23.10 42.62
CA CYS A 338 -6.30 22.46 41.36
C CYS A 338 -6.63 20.97 41.55
N PRO A 339 -7.86 20.52 41.19
CA PRO A 339 -8.29 19.13 41.40
C PRO A 339 -7.46 18.13 40.58
N ILE A 340 -6.84 18.60 39.49
CA ILE A 340 -6.00 17.80 38.59
C ILE A 340 -4.50 18.07 38.74
N ALA A 341 -4.06 18.62 39.88
CA ALA A 341 -2.64 18.94 40.10
C ALA A 341 -1.71 17.73 39.97
N GLN A 342 -2.19 16.49 40.14
CA GLN A 342 -1.41 15.25 39.93
C GLN A 342 -1.47 14.70 38.49
N GLY A 343 -2.24 15.35 37.61
CA GLY A 343 -2.60 14.84 36.30
C GLY A 343 -3.88 13.99 36.33
N ILE A 344 -4.31 13.58 35.14
CA ILE A 344 -5.53 12.80 34.92
C ILE A 344 -5.20 11.54 34.11
N ARG A 345 -6.14 10.60 34.12
CA ARG A 345 -6.12 9.41 33.28
C ARG A 345 -7.39 9.41 32.45
N ILE A 346 -7.23 9.28 31.15
CA ILE A 346 -8.32 9.33 30.18
C ILE A 346 -8.50 7.90 29.65
N PRO A 347 -9.58 7.21 29.99
CA PRO A 347 -9.88 5.89 29.42
C PRO A 347 -10.02 5.99 27.91
N LEU A 348 -9.49 5.02 27.16
CA LEU A 348 -9.67 5.02 25.69
C LEU A 348 -11.16 4.96 25.30
N LYS A 349 -12.00 4.38 26.15
CA LYS A 349 -13.46 4.29 25.94
C LYS A 349 -14.19 5.64 26.01
N GLU A 350 -13.54 6.70 26.49
CA GLU A 350 -14.12 8.05 26.52
C GLU A 350 -14.50 8.49 25.10
N ASP A 351 -13.55 8.34 24.17
CA ASP A 351 -13.79 8.45 22.73
C ASP A 351 -12.69 7.66 22.03
N ARG A 352 -13.07 6.53 21.42
CA ARG A 352 -12.14 5.60 20.78
C ARG A 352 -11.50 6.13 19.50
N ARG A 353 -12.05 7.20 18.92
CA ARG A 353 -11.45 7.89 17.79
C ARG A 353 -10.41 8.90 18.24
N ILE A 354 -10.70 9.65 19.30
CA ILE A 354 -9.83 10.70 19.82
C ILE A 354 -8.69 10.11 20.68
N PHE A 355 -9.03 9.27 21.65
CA PHE A 355 -8.09 8.70 22.60
C PHE A 355 -7.69 7.29 22.17
N THR A 356 -6.52 7.19 21.53
CA THR A 356 -5.93 5.93 21.06
C THR A 356 -4.70 5.55 21.89
N PRO A 357 -4.19 4.30 21.78
CA PRO A 357 -3.00 3.85 22.53
C PRO A 357 -1.72 4.68 22.28
N ILE A 358 -1.67 5.42 21.18
CA ILE A 358 -0.65 6.45 20.95
C ILE A 358 -1.37 7.79 20.94
N ASP A 359 -1.17 8.55 22.01
CA ASP A 359 -1.71 9.89 22.17
C ASP A 359 -1.45 10.76 20.92
N ARG A 360 -2.52 11.21 20.27
CA ARG A 360 -2.46 11.95 18.99
C ARG A 360 -1.64 13.23 19.06
N ALA A 361 -1.63 13.90 20.21
CA ALA A 361 -0.84 15.11 20.43
C ALA A 361 0.64 14.81 20.73
N SER A 362 1.06 13.54 20.80
CA SER A 362 2.43 13.17 21.14
C SER A 362 3.37 13.19 19.93
N TYR A 363 4.65 13.45 20.21
CA TYR A 363 5.73 13.26 19.24
C TYR A 363 5.81 11.82 18.72
N THR A 364 5.41 10.83 19.54
CA THR A 364 5.36 9.43 19.12
C THR A 364 4.34 9.22 18.01
N TRP A 365 3.16 9.84 18.11
CA TRP A 365 2.15 9.81 17.06
C TRP A 365 2.68 10.45 15.78
N ALA A 366 3.26 11.65 15.88
CA ALA A 366 3.83 12.34 14.72
C ALA A 366 4.89 11.50 14.00
N LYS A 367 5.83 10.89 14.75
CA LYS A 367 6.86 10.00 14.20
C LYS A 367 6.27 8.75 13.54
N ALA A 368 5.27 8.14 14.16
CA ALA A 368 4.61 6.96 13.59
C ALA A 368 3.81 7.32 12.33
N TYR A 369 3.14 8.48 12.31
CA TYR A 369 2.32 8.92 11.20
C TYR A 369 3.13 9.26 9.95
N VAL A 370 4.37 9.76 10.09
CA VAL A 370 5.29 9.99 8.96
C VAL A 370 5.53 8.70 8.17
N LYS A 371 5.51 7.52 8.82
CA LYS A 371 5.67 6.23 8.14
C LYS A 371 4.54 5.93 7.15
N ARG A 372 3.37 6.59 7.26
CA ARG A 372 2.28 6.50 6.28
C ARG A 372 2.78 6.79 4.86
N THR A 373 3.72 7.70 4.68
CA THR A 373 4.28 8.06 3.36
C THR A 373 4.90 6.88 2.59
N ALA A 374 5.20 5.76 3.26
CA ALA A 374 5.68 4.54 2.60
C ALA A 374 4.66 4.02 1.57
N VAL A 375 3.36 4.01 1.89
CA VAL A 375 2.33 3.52 0.96
C VAL A 375 2.20 4.43 -0.26
N GLU A 376 2.39 5.74 -0.09
CA GLU A 376 2.40 6.70 -1.19
C GLU A 376 3.57 6.45 -2.15
N ARG A 377 4.74 6.07 -1.62
CA ARG A 377 5.90 5.68 -2.44
C ARG A 377 5.66 4.38 -3.20
N VAL A 378 5.02 3.39 -2.59
CA VAL A 378 4.63 2.15 -3.29
C VAL A 378 3.58 2.42 -4.36
N ASN A 379 2.59 3.27 -4.07
CA ASN A 379 1.61 3.75 -5.05
C ASN A 379 2.27 4.46 -6.23
N SER A 380 3.28 5.29 -5.98
CA SER A 380 4.05 5.96 -7.04
C SER A 380 4.84 4.98 -7.91
N ARG A 381 5.40 3.91 -7.34
CA ARG A 381 6.04 2.83 -8.11
C ARG A 381 5.04 2.10 -9.02
N LEU A 382 3.81 1.88 -8.56
CA LEU A 382 2.75 1.32 -9.41
C LEU A 382 2.45 2.24 -10.60
N ASP A 383 2.34 3.55 -10.37
CA ASP A 383 2.07 4.52 -11.44
C ASP A 383 3.16 4.55 -12.49
N VAL A 384 4.39 4.82 -12.04
CA VAL A 384 5.52 5.14 -12.91
C VAL A 384 6.13 3.87 -13.48
N SER A 385 6.63 2.97 -12.63
CA SER A 385 7.39 1.79 -13.05
C SER A 385 6.53 0.63 -13.55
N PHE A 386 5.24 0.57 -13.18
CA PHE A 386 4.35 -0.50 -13.63
C PHE A 386 3.25 -0.01 -14.59
N GLY A 387 3.35 1.25 -15.03
CA GLY A 387 2.50 1.85 -16.06
C GLY A 387 1.01 1.78 -15.72
N PHE A 388 0.64 2.12 -14.48
CA PHE A 388 -0.78 2.24 -14.10
C PHE A 388 -1.38 3.58 -14.52
N GLU A 389 -0.58 4.60 -14.82
CA GLU A 389 -1.06 5.84 -15.45
C GLU A 389 -1.34 5.67 -16.95
N GLN A 390 -0.57 4.81 -17.62
CA GLN A 390 -0.65 4.57 -19.06
C GLN A 390 -0.91 3.10 -19.36
N HIS A 391 -2.18 2.69 -19.34
CA HIS A 391 -2.57 1.32 -19.62
C HIS A 391 -3.78 1.20 -20.55
N THR A 392 -3.96 0.01 -21.11
CA THR A 392 -5.14 -0.34 -21.93
C THR A 392 -6.10 -1.31 -21.24
N THR A 393 -6.04 -1.42 -19.90
CA THR A 393 -6.80 -2.41 -19.14
C THR A 393 -8.27 -2.01 -18.98
N ARG A 394 -9.16 -2.99 -19.16
CA ARG A 394 -10.62 -2.89 -18.95
C ARG A 394 -11.14 -4.14 -18.25
N GLY A 395 -11.97 -3.97 -17.23
CA GLY A 395 -12.53 -5.05 -16.43
C GLY A 395 -11.75 -5.29 -15.13
N GLN A 396 -12.47 -5.39 -14.01
CA GLN A 396 -11.91 -5.45 -12.66
C GLN A 396 -11.01 -6.68 -12.49
N LYS A 397 -11.43 -7.84 -13.03
CA LYS A 397 -10.63 -9.07 -13.00
C LYS A 397 -9.29 -8.93 -13.74
N LYS A 398 -9.24 -8.13 -14.81
CA LYS A 398 -7.99 -7.87 -15.53
C LYS A 398 -7.13 -6.87 -14.75
N MET A 399 -7.76 -5.85 -14.15
CA MET A 399 -7.06 -4.90 -13.28
C MET A 399 -6.41 -5.62 -12.10
N LYS A 400 -7.16 -6.47 -11.39
CA LYS A 400 -6.65 -7.29 -10.28
C LYS A 400 -5.46 -8.16 -10.70
N MET A 401 -5.53 -8.81 -11.86
CA MET A 401 -4.40 -9.59 -12.38
C MET A 401 -3.18 -8.71 -12.70
N LYS A 402 -3.38 -7.53 -13.30
CA LYS A 402 -2.27 -6.59 -13.58
C LYS A 402 -1.62 -6.12 -12.27
N THR A 403 -2.42 -5.73 -11.28
CA THR A 403 -1.96 -5.34 -9.94
C THR A 403 -1.16 -6.45 -9.30
N ARG A 404 -1.69 -7.67 -9.28
CA ARG A 404 -0.99 -8.83 -8.72
C ARG A 404 0.36 -9.08 -9.38
N LEU A 405 0.43 -9.08 -10.71
CA LEU A 405 1.70 -9.29 -11.42
C LEU A 405 2.73 -8.20 -11.11
N ALA A 406 2.30 -6.93 -11.03
CA ALA A 406 3.18 -5.83 -10.66
C ALA A 406 3.74 -5.99 -9.24
N LEU A 407 2.86 -6.27 -8.27
CA LEU A 407 3.27 -6.48 -6.88
C LEU A 407 4.16 -7.72 -6.73
N CYS A 408 3.85 -8.82 -7.41
CA CYS A 408 4.69 -10.01 -7.42
C CYS A 408 6.08 -9.71 -7.99
N THR A 409 6.16 -8.96 -9.08
CA THR A 409 7.43 -8.58 -9.71
C THR A 409 8.25 -7.69 -8.76
N MET A 410 7.60 -6.74 -8.07
CA MET A 410 8.23 -5.90 -7.06
C MET A 410 8.83 -6.74 -5.91
N LEU A 411 8.06 -7.68 -5.37
CA LEU A 411 8.52 -8.56 -4.29
C LEU A 411 9.63 -9.51 -4.75
N ALA A 412 9.55 -10.06 -5.96
CA ALA A 412 10.57 -10.94 -6.51
C ALA A 412 11.91 -10.21 -6.71
N MET A 413 11.88 -8.96 -7.21
CA MET A 413 13.08 -8.12 -7.29
C MET A 413 13.67 -7.84 -5.90
N ALA A 414 12.83 -7.49 -4.92
CA ALA A 414 13.27 -7.25 -3.55
C ALA A 414 13.93 -8.50 -2.94
N LEU A 415 13.26 -9.64 -3.05
CA LEU A 415 13.73 -10.94 -2.56
C LEU A 415 15.06 -11.33 -3.22
N GLY A 416 15.15 -11.23 -4.54
CA GLY A 416 16.36 -11.56 -5.27
C GLY A 416 17.54 -10.66 -4.88
N HIS A 417 17.33 -9.35 -4.76
CA HIS A 417 18.38 -8.45 -4.27
C HIS A 417 18.86 -8.81 -2.86
N ILE A 418 17.94 -9.15 -1.94
CA ILE A 418 18.30 -9.55 -0.58
C ILE A 418 19.10 -10.85 -0.59
N GLN A 419 18.64 -11.87 -1.32
CA GLN A 419 19.30 -13.19 -1.37
C GLN A 419 20.65 -13.15 -2.10
N GLU A 420 20.86 -12.22 -3.03
CA GLU A 420 22.15 -11.97 -3.68
C GLU A 420 23.06 -11.01 -2.89
N GLY A 421 22.72 -10.68 -1.64
CA GLY A 421 23.57 -9.87 -0.75
C GLY A 421 23.59 -8.38 -1.09
N ARG A 422 22.55 -7.87 -1.76
CA ARG A 422 22.38 -6.47 -2.18
C ARG A 422 21.11 -5.83 -1.59
N PRO A 423 20.86 -5.92 -0.26
CA PRO A 423 19.62 -5.44 0.36
C PRO A 423 19.35 -3.95 0.13
N GLU A 424 20.39 -3.12 -0.03
CA GLU A 424 20.25 -1.70 -0.36
C GLU A 424 19.50 -1.46 -1.69
N LYS A 425 19.53 -2.43 -2.61
CA LYS A 425 18.83 -2.40 -3.89
C LYS A 425 17.42 -2.99 -3.85
N MET A 426 16.91 -3.45 -2.71
CA MET A 426 15.61 -4.13 -2.63
C MET A 426 14.42 -3.30 -3.16
N ARG A 427 14.56 -1.97 -3.22
CA ARG A 427 13.56 -1.02 -3.74
C ARG A 427 13.84 -0.55 -5.17
N SER A 428 14.93 -1.00 -5.77
CA SER A 428 15.34 -0.59 -7.12
C SER A 428 14.45 -1.29 -8.13
N LEU A 429 13.65 -0.49 -8.85
CA LEU A 429 12.84 -0.97 -9.96
C LEU A 429 13.36 -0.49 -11.31
N VAL A 430 14.41 0.33 -11.32
CA VAL A 430 15.09 0.83 -12.52
C VAL A 430 16.55 0.40 -12.48
N SER A 431 17.16 0.33 -13.67
CA SER A 431 18.56 -0.01 -13.88
C SER A 431 19.52 1.11 -13.50
#